data_AF-A0AAU2B8U1-F1
#
_entry.id   AF-A0AAU2B8U1-F1
#
_cell.length_a   1.000
_cell.length_b   1.000
_cell.length_c   1.000
_cell.angle_alpha   90.00
_cell.angle_beta   90.00
_cell.angle_gamma   90.00
#
_symmetry.space_group_name_H-M   'P 1'
#
loop_
_entity.id
_entity.type
_entity.pdbx_description
1 polymer ?
#
loop_
_entity_poly.entity_id
_entity_poly.type
_entity_poly.pdbx_seq_one_letter_code
_entity_poly.pdbx_strand_id
1 'polypeptide(L)'
;MNRAAWNRLIAILTEDSPQGPGTPCLAYYSPLLHGAEDFDNLHVRTGTLADAPVLYDHLEENGWSPSNLWPRDQSWILCTDYDLWATKVAGPTTLTKALLDDKELEAVRLSWAT
;
A
#
# COMPACT_ATOMS: atom_id res chain seq x y z
N MET A 1 10.07 0.75 0.88
CA MET A 1 9.60 1.30 2.19
C MET A 1 10.00 0.35 3.31
N ASN A 2 10.34 0.84 4.51
CA ASN A 2 10.71 -0.01 5.66
C ASN A 2 9.48 -0.44 6.48
N ARG A 3 9.66 -1.39 7.40
CA ARG A 3 8.59 -1.97 8.25
C ARG A 3 7.86 -0.93 9.11
N ALA A 4 8.57 0.04 9.68
CA ALA A 4 7.95 1.07 10.52
C ALA A 4 7.02 1.98 9.70
N ALA A 5 7.50 2.45 8.56
CA ALA A 5 6.71 3.27 7.63
C ALA A 5 5.51 2.50 7.06
N TRP A 6 5.67 1.20 6.75
CA TRP A 6 4.56 0.33 6.35
C TRP A 6 3.47 0.30 7.41
N ASN A 7 3.82 -0.02 8.66
CA ASN A 7 2.84 -0.10 9.73
C ASN A 7 2.14 1.23 9.99
N ARG A 8 2.87 2.35 9.95
CA ARG A 8 2.28 3.68 10.12
C ARG A 8 1.31 4.01 8.98
N LEU A 9 1.69 3.69 7.75
CA LEU A 9 0.86 3.90 6.57
C LEU A 9 -0.44 3.08 6.64
N ILE A 10 -0.36 1.82 7.05
CA ILE A 10 -1.55 0.98 7.26
C ILE A 10 -2.45 1.56 8.36
N ALA A 11 -1.88 2.10 9.45
CA ALA A 11 -2.67 2.77 10.49
C ALA A 11 -3.46 3.97 9.94
N ILE A 12 -2.81 4.84 9.15
CA ILE A 12 -3.48 6.00 8.52
C ILE A 12 -4.59 5.55 7.56
N LEU A 13 -4.33 4.54 6.72
CA LEU A 13 -5.34 3.98 5.82
C LEU A 13 -6.52 3.38 6.60
N THR A 14 -6.25 2.78 7.77
CA THR A 14 -7.26 2.21 8.66
C THR A 14 -8.12 3.28 9.29
N GLU A 15 -7.53 4.41 9.67
CA GLU A 15 -8.26 5.54 10.27
C GLU A 15 -9.14 6.27 9.23
N ASP A 16 -8.67 6.41 7.98
CA ASP A 16 -9.41 7.14 6.94
C ASP A 16 -10.44 6.27 6.18
N SER A 17 -10.28 4.94 6.15
CA SER A 17 -11.20 4.06 5.43
C SER A 17 -12.55 3.93 6.16
N PRO A 18 -13.71 4.03 5.49
CA PRO A 18 -15.03 3.99 6.15
C PRO A 18 -15.32 2.73 6.98
N GLN A 19 -14.76 1.59 6.57
CA GLN A 19 -14.90 0.30 7.28
C GLN A 19 -13.71 0.01 8.22
N GLY A 20 -12.78 0.97 8.33
CA GLY A 20 -11.55 0.89 9.09
C GLY A 20 -10.80 -0.43 8.91
N PRO A 21 -10.52 -1.18 9.98
CA PRO A 21 -9.75 -2.43 9.90
C PRO A 21 -10.47 -3.51 9.08
N GLY A 22 -11.80 -3.47 9.01
CA GLY A 22 -12.61 -4.40 8.23
C GLY A 22 -12.64 -4.12 6.73
N THR A 23 -11.98 -3.05 6.26
CA THR A 23 -11.98 -2.64 4.85
C THR A 23 -11.42 -3.77 3.96
N PRO A 24 -12.23 -4.38 3.09
CA PRO A 24 -11.76 -5.46 2.22
C PRO A 24 -10.75 -4.95 1.19
N CYS A 25 -9.61 -5.59 1.08
CA CYS A 25 -8.49 -5.15 0.26
C CYS A 25 -7.94 -6.26 -0.65
N LEU A 26 -7.25 -5.81 -1.70
CA LEU A 26 -6.39 -6.64 -2.53
C LEU A 26 -4.96 -6.10 -2.46
N ALA A 27 -4.00 -7.02 -2.42
CA ALA A 27 -2.58 -6.73 -2.42
C ALA A 27 -1.93 -7.46 -3.60
N TYR A 28 -1.30 -6.71 -4.49
CA TYR A 28 -0.59 -7.25 -5.65
C TYR A 28 0.92 -7.19 -5.44
N TYR A 29 1.58 -8.27 -5.80
CA TYR A 29 3.04 -8.38 -5.83
C TYR A 29 3.49 -8.51 -7.28
N SER A 30 4.38 -7.61 -7.70
CA SER A 30 4.93 -7.63 -9.05
C SER A 30 5.76 -8.90 -9.27
N PRO A 31 5.62 -9.59 -10.43
CA PRO A 31 6.50 -10.71 -10.81
C PRO A 31 7.99 -10.37 -10.78
N LEU A 32 8.34 -9.08 -10.90
CA LEU A 32 9.72 -8.62 -10.78
C LEU A 32 10.33 -8.91 -9.40
N LEU A 33 9.51 -9.01 -8.35
CA LEU A 33 9.95 -9.42 -7.00
C LEU A 33 10.28 -10.92 -6.93
N HIS A 34 9.82 -11.69 -7.92
CA HIS A 34 9.95 -13.15 -8.03
C HIS A 34 10.79 -13.57 -9.24
N GLY A 35 11.79 -12.77 -9.61
CA GLY A 35 12.73 -13.13 -10.69
C GLY A 35 12.18 -12.96 -12.10
N ALA A 36 10.98 -12.39 -12.27
CA ALA A 36 10.36 -12.12 -13.57
C ALA A 36 10.16 -13.38 -14.45
N GLU A 37 9.95 -14.53 -13.82
CA GLU A 37 9.81 -15.82 -14.52
C GLU A 37 8.39 -16.08 -15.06
N ASP A 38 7.37 -15.49 -14.42
CA ASP A 38 5.96 -15.73 -14.72
C ASP A 38 5.12 -14.45 -14.62
N PHE A 39 4.72 -13.93 -15.79
CA PHE A 39 3.89 -12.72 -15.90
C PHE A 39 2.41 -13.03 -16.07
N ASP A 40 2.05 -14.29 -16.35
CA ASP A 40 0.67 -14.68 -16.64
C ASP A 40 -0.09 -15.03 -15.35
N ASN A 41 0.62 -15.49 -14.32
CA ASN A 41 0.04 -15.81 -13.01
C ASN A 41 0.16 -14.62 -12.04
N LEU A 42 -0.85 -13.75 -12.04
CA LEU A 42 -0.93 -12.60 -11.16
C LEU A 42 -0.92 -13.00 -9.69
N HIS A 43 0.06 -12.50 -8.93
CA HIS A 43 0.16 -12.70 -7.49
C HIS A 43 -0.66 -11.64 -6.76
N VAL A 44 -1.95 -11.95 -6.57
CA VAL A 44 -2.89 -11.09 -5.84
C VAL A 44 -3.42 -11.80 -4.60
N ARG A 45 -3.21 -11.19 -3.45
CA ARG A 45 -3.78 -11.62 -2.16
C ARG A 45 -5.04 -10.83 -1.85
N THR A 46 -5.96 -11.46 -1.15
CA THR A 46 -7.21 -10.84 -0.72
C THR A 46 -7.35 -10.97 0.79
N GLY A 47 -7.80 -9.91 1.44
CA GLY A 47 -8.00 -9.89 2.88
C GLY A 47 -8.70 -8.60 3.32
N THR A 48 -8.45 -8.21 4.56
CA THR A 48 -8.88 -6.93 5.13
C THR A 48 -7.67 -6.03 5.40
N LEU A 49 -7.92 -4.76 5.69
CA LEU A 49 -6.87 -3.83 6.04
C LEU A 49 -6.18 -4.20 7.37
N ALA A 50 -6.89 -4.88 8.28
CA ALA A 50 -6.32 -5.44 9.50
C ALA A 50 -5.23 -6.51 9.23
N ASP A 51 -5.32 -7.19 8.09
CA ASP A 51 -4.34 -8.21 7.66
C ASP A 51 -3.11 -7.57 7.00
N ALA A 52 -3.17 -6.29 6.61
CA ALA A 52 -2.10 -5.64 5.87
C ALA A 52 -0.74 -5.56 6.61
N PRO A 53 -0.65 -5.40 7.95
CA PRO A 53 0.64 -5.35 8.64
C PRO A 53 1.50 -6.61 8.46
N VAL A 54 0.87 -7.79 8.31
CA VAL A 54 1.60 -9.06 8.14
C VAL A 54 2.14 -9.26 6.72
N LEU A 55 1.63 -8.51 5.74
CA LEU A 55 2.05 -8.62 4.33
C LEU A 55 3.54 -8.29 4.13
N TYR A 56 4.13 -7.44 4.98
CA TYR A 56 5.55 -7.10 4.91
C TYR A 56 6.45 -8.29 5.27
N ASP A 57 6.02 -9.18 6.18
CA ASP A 57 6.78 -10.37 6.59
C ASP A 57 6.26 -11.65 5.93
N HIS A 58 5.49 -11.54 4.85
CA HIS A 58 4.90 -12.71 4.23
C HIS A 58 5.99 -13.63 3.69
N LEU A 59 6.00 -14.90 4.14
CA LEU A 59 7.09 -15.85 3.89
C LEU A 59 7.36 -16.08 2.40
N GLU A 60 6.30 -16.09 1.59
CA GLU A 60 6.39 -16.28 0.14
C GLU A 60 6.90 -15.04 -0.60
N GLU A 61 6.92 -13.87 0.04
CA GLU A 61 7.22 -12.58 -0.58
C GLU A 61 8.63 -12.07 -0.20
N ASN A 62 9.47 -12.91 0.40
CA ASN A 62 10.88 -12.62 0.72
C ASN A 62 11.14 -11.28 1.48
N GLY A 63 10.20 -10.85 2.33
CA GLY A 63 10.32 -9.60 3.08
C GLY A 63 9.96 -8.34 2.27
N TRP A 64 9.34 -8.50 1.11
CA TRP A 64 8.76 -7.42 0.34
C TRP A 64 7.33 -7.12 0.84
N SER A 65 6.99 -5.83 0.88
CA SER A 65 5.61 -5.36 0.92
C SER A 65 4.98 -5.43 -0.48
N PRO A 66 3.65 -5.35 -0.58
CA PRO A 66 2.98 -5.34 -1.88
C PRO A 66 3.44 -4.20 -2.79
N SER A 67 3.55 -4.47 -4.09
CA SER A 67 3.72 -3.43 -5.11
C SER A 67 2.50 -2.53 -5.18
N ASN A 68 1.30 -3.09 -5.02
CA ASN A 68 0.07 -2.32 -4.90
C ASN A 68 -0.83 -2.85 -3.78
N LEU A 69 -1.53 -1.94 -3.11
CA LEU A 69 -2.60 -2.26 -2.15
C LEU A 69 -3.78 -1.32 -2.43
N TRP A 70 -4.99 -1.85 -2.51
CA TRP A 70 -6.20 -1.05 -2.69
C TRP A 70 -7.43 -1.73 -2.07
N PRO A 71 -8.42 -0.96 -1.62
CA PRO A 71 -9.68 -1.48 -1.14
C PRO A 71 -10.55 -1.95 -2.31
N ARG A 72 -11.47 -2.89 -2.06
CA ARG A 72 -12.41 -3.42 -3.06
C ARG A 72 -13.27 -2.34 -3.71
N ASP A 73 -13.55 -1.26 -2.99
CA ASP A 73 -14.32 -0.12 -3.49
C ASP A 73 -13.49 0.88 -4.34
N GLN A 74 -12.19 0.63 -4.49
CA GLN A 74 -11.25 1.43 -5.28
C GLN A 74 -11.15 2.90 -4.84
N SER A 75 -11.51 3.21 -3.59
CA SER A 75 -11.50 4.57 -3.06
C SER A 75 -10.09 5.17 -2.95
N TRP A 76 -9.06 4.35 -2.80
CA TRP A 76 -7.66 4.76 -2.81
C TRP A 76 -6.75 3.66 -3.39
N ILE A 77 -5.51 4.01 -3.71
CA ILE A 77 -4.49 3.04 -4.11
C ILE A 77 -3.14 3.46 -3.52
N LEU A 78 -2.42 2.47 -3.04
CA LEU A 78 -1.01 2.52 -2.69
C LEU A 78 -0.20 1.84 -3.78
N CYS A 79 0.86 2.48 -4.23
CA CYS A 79 1.85 1.93 -5.16
C CYS A 79 3.23 2.06 -4.52
N THR A 80 3.84 0.94 -4.14
CA THR A 80 5.23 0.91 -3.65
C THR A 80 6.13 0.65 -4.84
N ASP A 81 6.97 1.63 -5.17
CA ASP A 81 8.04 1.45 -6.14
C ASP A 81 9.31 1.05 -5.38
N TYR A 82 9.80 -0.16 -5.64
CA TYR A 82 10.94 -0.73 -4.91
C TYR A 82 12.28 -0.18 -5.40
N ASP A 83 12.36 0.11 -6.69
CA ASP A 83 13.53 0.52 -7.43
C ASP A 83 13.65 2.05 -7.55
N LEU A 84 12.55 2.80 -7.43
CA LEU A 84 12.52 4.26 -7.60
C LEU A 84 12.09 5.07 -6.36
N TRP A 85 12.51 4.59 -5.18
CA TRP A 85 12.63 5.33 -3.90
C TRP A 85 11.36 5.82 -3.18
N ALA A 86 10.15 5.69 -3.73
CA ALA A 86 8.96 6.25 -3.09
C ALA A 86 7.74 5.32 -3.10
N THR A 87 6.90 5.49 -2.07
CA THR A 87 5.53 4.98 -2.06
C THR A 87 4.61 6.12 -2.49
N LYS A 88 3.80 5.89 -3.53
CA LYS A 88 2.76 6.82 -3.97
C LYS A 88 1.42 6.37 -3.42
N VAL A 89 0.67 7.31 -2.86
CA VAL A 89 -0.72 7.09 -2.44
C VAL A 89 -1.61 8.07 -3.19
N ALA A 90 -2.72 7.57 -3.74
CA ALA A 90 -3.77 8.37 -4.35
C ALA A 90 -5.12 7.98 -3.74
N GLY A 91 -5.95 8.96 -3.43
CA GLY A 91 -7.23 8.74 -2.77
C GLY A 91 -7.93 10.05 -2.41
N PRO A 92 -8.89 10.02 -1.49
CA PRO A 92 -9.65 11.20 -1.09
C PRO A 92 -8.75 12.30 -0.51
N THR A 93 -9.27 13.53 -0.49
CA THR A 93 -8.57 14.68 0.11
C THR A 93 -8.31 14.47 1.60
N THR A 94 -9.18 13.74 2.31
CA THR A 94 -9.00 13.39 3.73
C THR A 94 -7.76 12.51 3.93
N LEU A 95 -7.64 11.42 3.17
CA LEU A 95 -6.44 10.57 3.17
C LEU A 95 -5.17 11.37 2.84
N THR A 96 -5.23 12.18 1.78
CA THR A 96 -4.08 13.00 1.36
C THR A 96 -3.65 13.95 2.48
N LYS A 97 -4.61 14.59 3.16
CA LYS A 97 -4.33 15.47 4.28
C LYS A 97 -3.74 14.72 5.47
N ALA A 98 -4.29 13.55 5.82
CA ALA A 98 -3.77 12.72 6.90
C ALA A 98 -2.31 12.32 6.68
N LEU A 99 -1.95 11.94 5.44
CA LEU A 99 -0.58 11.61 5.06
C LEU A 99 0.38 12.81 5.14
N LEU A 100 -0.07 14.00 4.73
CA LEU A 100 0.75 15.22 4.76
C LEU A 100 0.93 15.78 6.18
N ASP A 101 -0.05 15.57 7.06
CA ASP A 101 -0.01 16.07 8.43
C ASP A 101 0.78 15.13 9.37
N ASP A 102 0.98 13.87 8.98
CA ASP A 102 1.71 12.87 9.74
C ASP A 102 3.16 13.29 10.03
N LYS A 103 3.70 12.86 11.18
CA LYS A 103 5.06 13.23 11.64
C LYS A 103 6.08 12.11 11.49
N GLU A 104 5.63 10.90 11.21
CA GLU A 104 6.47 9.72 11.03
C GLU A 104 6.70 9.42 9.55
N LEU A 105 5.73 9.76 8.69
CA LEU A 105 5.83 9.66 7.24
C LEU A 105 6.17 11.02 6.63
N GLU A 106 7.31 11.11 5.96
CA GLU A 106 7.62 12.25 5.10
C GLU A 106 6.84 12.14 3.80
N ALA A 107 5.93 13.08 3.55
CA ALA A 107 5.08 13.09 2.38
C ALA A 107 5.10 14.45 1.68
N VAL A 108 5.04 14.43 0.35
CA VAL A 108 4.84 15.61 -0.49
C VAL A 108 3.62 15.41 -1.37
N ARG A 109 2.84 16.47 -1.57
CA ARG A 109 1.72 16.43 -2.50
C ARG A 109 2.25 16.61 -3.92
N LEU A 110 2.07 15.58 -4.74
CA LEU A 110 2.37 15.69 -6.16
C LEU A 110 1.36 16.62 -6.84
N SER A 111 1.85 17.68 -7.48
CA SER A 111 1.07 18.53 -8.36
C SER A 111 0.92 17.82 -9.71
N TRP A 112 -0.11 17.01 -9.87
CA TRP A 112 -0.53 16.60 -11.22
C TRP A 112 -0.99 17.87 -11.95
N ALA A 113 -0.60 18.01 -13.23
CA ALA A 113 -0.90 19.18 -14.04
C ALA A 113 -2.41 19.50 -13.95
N THR A 114 -2.71 20.73 -13.54
CA THR A 114 -4.05 21.33 -13.53
C THR A 114 -4.64 21.41 -14.93
#